data_AF-A0A016U5C6-F1
#
_entry.id   AF-A0A016U5C6-F1
#
_cell.length_a   1.000
_cell.length_b   1.000
_cell.length_c   1.000
_cell.angle_alpha   90.00
_cell.angle_beta   90.00
_cell.angle_gamma   90.00
#
_symmetry.space_group_name_H-M   'P 1'
#
loop_
_entity.id
_entity.type
_entity.pdbx_description
1 polymer ?
#
loop_
_entity_poly.entity_id
_entity_poly.type
_entity_poly.pdbx_seq_one_letter_code
_entity_poly.pdbx_strand_id
1 'polypeptide(L)'
;MCSQLFSATIVIVIISYFCYCVYNTETHEYKECAISEYRDIKQPSSIDGNRLISEKINGSDLLPPFVRFREFFLVAPKYNLATCIIEKVMSTFRNAMFCYLNRKFLFEKHVHGLNNVSWEHELCNYKRNYRKSSLKDALISLGSQPVIFAVIRNPLDRFLSGFVDKCMIEQRPNKCFGCERDLKCFLVELKELLFSYQADPNNKTLSDDDIYYMHHFAPMSWYIYKQPSWTSEV
;
A
#
# COMPACT_ATOMS: atom_id res chain seq x y z
N MET A 1 -28.93 -28.30 -34.68
CA MET A 1 -28.32 -27.02 -35.09
C MET A 1 -29.04 -25.77 -34.53
N CYS A 2 -29.92 -25.88 -33.52
CA CYS A 2 -30.63 -24.71 -32.95
C CYS A 2 -30.11 -24.27 -31.55
N SER A 3 -29.25 -25.06 -30.91
CA SER A 3 -28.70 -24.79 -29.56
C SER A 3 -27.39 -23.99 -29.57
N GLN A 4 -26.62 -24.01 -30.66
CA GLN A 4 -25.39 -23.21 -30.79
C GLN A 4 -25.66 -21.75 -31.16
N LEU A 5 -26.79 -21.46 -31.83
CA LEU A 5 -27.20 -20.10 -32.16
C LEU A 5 -27.63 -19.29 -30.93
N PHE A 6 -28.26 -19.93 -29.93
CA PHE A 6 -28.69 -19.28 -28.68
C PHE A 6 -27.52 -18.82 -27.80
N SER A 7 -26.39 -19.54 -27.83
CA SER A 7 -25.21 -19.18 -27.04
C SER A 7 -24.48 -17.98 -27.65
N ALA A 8 -24.39 -17.90 -28.98
CA ALA A 8 -23.75 -16.78 -29.66
C ALA A 8 -24.53 -15.46 -29.47
N THR A 9 -25.87 -15.48 -29.51
CA THR A 9 -26.68 -14.27 -29.25
C THR A 9 -26.54 -13.76 -27.84
N ILE A 10 -26.46 -14.64 -26.83
CA ILE A 10 -26.26 -14.22 -25.43
C ILE A 10 -24.89 -13.57 -25.26
N VAL A 11 -23.83 -14.14 -25.84
CA VAL A 11 -22.48 -13.57 -25.78
C VAL A 11 -22.43 -12.21 -26.49
N ILE A 12 -23.07 -12.07 -27.65
CA ILE A 12 -23.14 -10.78 -28.37
C ILE A 12 -23.92 -9.74 -27.55
N VAL A 13 -25.02 -10.11 -26.88
CA VAL A 13 -25.78 -9.20 -26.02
C VAL A 13 -24.96 -8.76 -24.82
N ILE A 14 -24.21 -9.67 -24.19
CA ILE A 14 -23.33 -9.34 -23.06
C ILE A 14 -22.19 -8.42 -23.50
N ILE A 15 -21.54 -8.71 -24.63
CA ILE A 15 -20.46 -7.86 -25.17
C ILE A 15 -21.02 -6.49 -25.57
N SER A 16 -22.18 -6.45 -26.21
CA SER A 16 -22.82 -5.19 -26.62
C SER A 16 -23.26 -4.37 -25.41
N TYR A 17 -23.77 -5.02 -24.35
CA TYR A 17 -24.12 -4.35 -23.09
C TYR A 17 -22.86 -3.85 -22.38
N PHE A 18 -21.78 -4.63 -22.36
CA PHE A 18 -20.51 -4.20 -21.76
C PHE A 18 -19.89 -3.03 -22.55
N CYS A 19 -19.88 -3.10 -23.88
CA CYS A 19 -19.44 -2.00 -24.74
C CYS A 19 -20.34 -0.77 -24.58
N TYR A 20 -21.66 -0.94 -24.46
CA TYR A 20 -22.59 0.15 -24.19
C TYR A 20 -22.36 0.79 -22.82
N CYS A 21 -22.12 -0.01 -21.77
CA CYS A 21 -21.75 0.50 -20.45
C CYS A 21 -20.43 1.28 -20.49
N VAL A 22 -19.39 0.74 -21.16
CA VAL A 22 -18.10 1.42 -21.31
C VAL A 22 -18.22 2.70 -22.14
N TYR A 23 -19.00 2.68 -23.22
CA TYR A 23 -19.21 3.84 -24.08
C TYR A 23 -20.04 4.92 -23.41
N ASN A 24 -21.11 4.57 -22.67
CA ASN A 24 -21.89 5.54 -21.90
C ASN A 24 -21.14 6.07 -20.68
N THR A 25 -20.10 5.38 -20.17
CA THR A 25 -19.22 5.98 -19.17
C THR A 25 -18.29 7.05 -19.73
N GLU A 26 -18.11 7.15 -21.06
CA GLU A 26 -17.28 8.20 -21.68
C GLU A 26 -18.02 9.54 -21.89
N THR A 27 -19.36 9.59 -21.75
CA THR A 27 -20.16 10.82 -21.95
C THR A 27 -20.58 11.52 -20.66
N HIS A 28 -20.29 10.95 -19.50
CA HIS A 28 -20.25 11.71 -18.25
C HIS A 28 -18.80 12.13 -18.01
N GLU A 29 -18.51 13.38 -18.40
CA GLU A 29 -17.51 14.26 -17.80
C GLU A 29 -16.40 13.51 -17.05
N TYR A 30 -15.23 13.36 -17.66
CA TYR A 30 -13.98 13.05 -16.97
C TYR A 30 -13.77 14.10 -15.86
N LYS A 31 -14.48 13.94 -14.75
CA LYS A 31 -14.11 14.50 -13.46
C LYS A 31 -12.81 13.82 -13.14
N GLU A 32 -11.74 14.59 -13.31
CA GLU A 32 -10.46 14.43 -12.65
C GLU A 32 -10.41 13.19 -11.76
N CYS A 33 -9.71 12.14 -12.18
CA CYS A 33 -9.09 11.20 -11.24
C CYS A 33 -7.94 11.89 -10.46
N ALA A 34 -8.16 13.15 -10.07
CA ALA A 34 -7.39 13.93 -9.14
C ALA A 34 -8.34 14.28 -8.00
N ILE A 35 -8.14 13.64 -6.85
CA ILE A 35 -8.28 14.23 -5.51
C ILE A 35 -9.34 15.35 -5.41
N SER A 36 -10.62 15.05 -5.65
CA SER A 36 -11.70 16.02 -5.43
C SER A 36 -12.71 15.58 -4.36
N GLU A 37 -12.88 14.28 -4.09
CA GLU A 37 -13.71 13.81 -2.96
C GLU A 37 -12.98 13.77 -1.61
N TYR A 38 -11.68 14.11 -1.55
CA TYR A 38 -10.97 14.34 -0.28
C TYR A 38 -10.91 15.82 0.12
N ARG A 39 -11.54 16.73 -0.65
CA ARG A 39 -11.60 18.17 -0.30
C ARG A 39 -12.82 18.55 0.56
N ASP A 40 -13.81 17.67 0.70
CA ASP A 40 -15.01 17.94 1.53
C ASP A 40 -15.02 17.24 2.89
N ILE A 41 -13.96 16.50 3.25
CA ILE A 41 -13.58 16.49 4.66
C ILE A 41 -13.00 17.88 4.88
N LYS A 42 -13.82 18.82 5.38
CA LYS A 42 -13.28 19.96 6.12
C LYS A 42 -12.22 19.37 7.05
N GLN A 43 -10.94 19.61 6.75
CA GLN A 43 -9.93 19.52 7.80
C GLN A 43 -10.53 20.29 8.96
N PRO A 44 -10.57 19.73 10.19
CA PRO A 44 -11.03 20.48 11.33
C PRO A 44 -10.21 21.77 11.33
N SER A 45 -10.86 22.88 11.00
CA SER A 45 -10.30 24.20 11.00
C SER A 45 -10.23 24.64 12.45
N SER A 46 -9.41 23.95 13.23
CA SER A 46 -9.00 24.31 14.57
C SER A 46 -7.96 23.31 15.04
N ILE A 47 -6.88 23.84 15.62
CA ILE A 47 -5.92 23.13 16.47
C ILE A 47 -6.65 22.28 17.55
N ASP A 48 -7.92 22.60 17.82
CA ASP A 48 -8.86 21.93 18.72
C ASP A 48 -9.33 20.55 18.22
N GLY A 49 -9.54 20.34 16.91
CA GLY A 49 -9.98 19.04 16.37
C GLY A 49 -8.92 17.93 16.44
N ASN A 50 -7.66 18.28 16.17
CA ASN A 50 -6.54 17.35 16.34
C ASN A 50 -6.23 17.08 17.81
N ARG A 51 -6.46 18.07 18.69
CA ARG A 51 -6.34 17.92 20.14
C ARG A 51 -7.42 17.00 20.70
N LEU A 52 -8.68 17.16 20.28
CA LEU A 52 -9.79 16.29 20.67
C LEU A 52 -9.62 14.84 20.17
N ILE A 53 -9.09 14.63 18.96
CA ILE A 53 -8.76 13.29 18.46
C ILE A 53 -7.60 12.69 19.26
N SER A 54 -6.55 13.46 19.55
CA SER A 54 -5.40 13.02 20.35
C SER A 54 -5.77 12.72 21.80
N GLU A 55 -6.65 13.52 22.41
CA GLU A 55 -7.15 13.33 23.79
C GLU A 55 -8.07 12.11 23.86
N LYS A 56 -8.88 11.86 22.82
CA LYS A 56 -9.73 10.66 22.72
C LYS A 56 -8.90 9.39 22.46
N ILE A 57 -7.80 9.48 21.71
CA ILE A 57 -6.83 8.38 21.51
C ILE A 57 -6.05 8.09 22.79
N ASN A 58 -5.58 9.10 23.52
CA ASN A 58 -4.85 8.92 24.78
C ASN A 58 -5.70 8.29 25.90
N GLY A 59 -7.04 8.32 25.78
CA GLY A 59 -7.97 7.66 26.70
C GLY A 59 -8.66 6.41 26.12
N SER A 60 -8.25 5.91 24.95
CA SER A 60 -8.88 4.75 24.30
C SER A 60 -7.88 3.64 23.97
N ASP A 61 -8.39 2.42 23.83
CA ASP A 61 -7.65 1.23 23.36
C ASP A 61 -7.27 1.30 21.86
N LEU A 62 -7.02 2.49 21.33
CA LEU A 62 -6.71 2.74 19.93
C LEU A 62 -5.22 3.03 19.74
N LEU A 63 -4.64 2.47 18.67
CA LEU A 63 -3.25 2.72 18.31
C LEU A 63 -3.08 4.16 17.82
N PRO A 64 -2.03 4.87 18.27
CA PRO A 64 -1.78 6.22 17.81
C PRO A 64 -1.32 6.22 16.33
N PRO A 65 -1.66 7.28 15.58
CA PRO A 65 -1.22 7.43 14.20
C PRO A 65 0.27 7.86 14.15
N PHE A 66 0.92 7.61 13.02
CA PHE A 66 2.27 8.11 12.71
C PHE A 66 3.40 7.64 13.66
N VAL A 67 3.26 6.47 14.28
CA VAL A 67 4.38 5.81 14.96
C VAL A 67 5.43 5.44 13.91
N ARG A 68 6.69 5.81 14.14
CA ARG A 68 7.76 5.52 13.19
C ARG A 68 8.07 4.03 13.21
N PHE A 69 7.70 3.32 12.15
CA PHE A 69 7.98 1.89 12.02
C PHE A 69 9.01 1.62 10.93
N ARG A 70 8.62 1.83 9.67
CA ARG A 70 9.44 1.48 8.51
C ARG A 70 9.16 2.40 7.34
N GLU A 71 10.21 3.00 6.79
CA GLU A 71 10.12 3.84 5.61
C GLU A 71 11.00 3.28 4.49
N PHE A 72 10.40 3.04 3.33
CA PHE A 72 11.13 2.71 2.10
C PHE A 72 10.50 3.43 0.93
N PHE A 73 11.35 3.92 0.04
CA PHE A 73 10.94 4.59 -1.18
C PHE A 73 11.50 3.84 -2.39
N LEU A 74 10.68 3.72 -3.43
CA LEU A 74 11.15 3.37 -4.76
C LEU A 74 11.33 4.67 -5.52
N VAL A 75 12.45 4.80 -6.23
CA VAL A 75 12.78 5.99 -7.01
C VAL A 75 12.96 5.63 -8.49
N ALA A 76 12.58 6.54 -9.38
CA ALA A 76 12.84 6.45 -10.80
C ALA A 76 13.43 7.79 -11.27
N PRO A 77 14.76 8.00 -11.10
CA PRO A 77 15.39 9.29 -11.32
C PRO A 77 15.16 9.87 -12.71
N LYS A 78 15.13 9.03 -13.75
CA LYS A 78 14.84 9.42 -15.13
C LYS A 78 13.50 10.17 -15.28
N TYR A 79 12.53 9.85 -14.44
CA TYR A 79 11.17 10.42 -14.47
C TYR A 79 10.92 11.39 -13.30
N ASN A 80 11.96 11.71 -12.52
CA ASN A 80 11.87 12.55 -11.33
C ASN A 80 10.75 12.10 -10.35
N LEU A 81 10.59 10.78 -10.20
CA LEU A 81 9.45 10.16 -9.53
C LEU A 81 9.90 9.32 -8.34
N ALA A 82 9.19 9.40 -7.22
CA ALA A 82 9.35 8.49 -6.09
C ALA A 82 8.03 8.09 -5.45
N THR A 83 8.03 6.94 -4.79
CA THR A 83 6.86 6.44 -4.07
C THR A 83 7.21 5.71 -2.79
N CYS A 84 6.39 5.89 -1.75
CA CYS A 84 6.52 5.13 -0.50
C CYS A 84 6.03 3.69 -0.67
N ILE A 85 6.76 2.73 -0.11
CA ILE A 85 6.38 1.32 -0.07
C ILE A 85 5.55 1.06 1.18
N ILE A 86 4.24 0.92 0.97
CA ILE A 86 3.30 0.41 1.96
C ILE A 86 2.85 -0.98 1.51
N GLU A 87 3.04 -2.00 2.35
CA GLU A 87 2.63 -3.36 2.01
C GLU A 87 1.13 -3.50 1.90
N LYS A 88 0.68 -4.46 1.08
CA LYS A 88 -0.74 -4.78 0.83
C LYS A 88 -1.56 -3.66 0.19
N VAL A 89 -0.86 -2.62 -0.26
CA VAL A 89 -1.39 -1.54 -1.10
C VAL A 89 -0.71 -1.61 -2.46
N MET A 90 -1.02 -2.65 -3.24
CA MET A 90 -0.44 -2.85 -4.58
C MET A 90 1.11 -2.86 -4.58
N SER A 91 1.75 -3.28 -3.47
CA SER A 91 3.20 -3.17 -3.29
C SER A 91 4.00 -3.98 -4.29
N THR A 92 3.55 -5.19 -4.65
CA THR A 92 4.16 -6.05 -5.67
C THR A 92 4.19 -5.37 -7.03
N PHE A 93 3.04 -4.90 -7.49
CA PHE A 93 2.90 -4.23 -8.78
C PHE A 93 3.70 -2.92 -8.80
N ARG A 94 3.70 -2.15 -7.71
CA ARG A 94 4.49 -0.92 -7.62
C ARG A 94 5.99 -1.20 -7.73
N ASN A 95 6.48 -2.26 -7.09
CA ASN A 95 7.87 -2.69 -7.24
C ASN A 95 8.19 -3.10 -8.69
N ALA A 96 7.28 -3.84 -9.34
CA ALA A 96 7.38 -4.19 -10.75
C ALA A 96 7.46 -2.94 -11.66
N MET A 97 6.56 -1.98 -11.44
CA MET A 97 6.48 -0.75 -12.20
C MET A 97 7.78 0.06 -12.09
N PHE A 98 8.28 0.29 -10.88
CA PHE A 98 9.54 1.02 -10.69
C PHE A 98 10.76 0.24 -11.21
N CYS A 99 10.74 -1.09 -11.15
CA CYS A 99 11.76 -1.90 -11.81
C CYS A 99 11.74 -1.73 -13.33
N TYR A 100 10.56 -1.75 -13.95
CA TYR A 100 10.38 -1.49 -15.39
C TYR A 100 10.84 -0.08 -15.78
N LEU A 101 10.47 0.95 -15.00
CA LEU A 101 10.89 2.33 -15.26
C LEU A 101 12.42 2.48 -15.24
N ASN A 102 13.11 1.80 -14.32
CA ASN A 102 14.56 1.87 -14.19
C ASN A 102 15.32 0.90 -15.12
N ARG A 103 14.70 -0.21 -15.54
CA ARG A 103 15.38 -1.30 -16.27
C ARG A 103 14.53 -1.90 -17.38
N LYS A 104 13.84 -1.07 -18.16
CA LYS A 104 12.90 -1.47 -19.22
C LYS A 104 13.37 -2.68 -20.05
N PHE A 105 14.54 -2.59 -20.67
CA PHE A 105 15.06 -3.65 -21.54
C PHE A 105 15.23 -5.01 -20.83
N LEU A 106 15.78 -5.00 -19.61
CA LEU A 106 15.98 -6.22 -18.83
C LEU A 106 14.65 -6.76 -18.29
N PHE A 107 13.72 -5.86 -17.95
CA PHE A 107 12.38 -6.24 -17.55
C PHE A 107 11.65 -6.94 -18.71
N GLU A 108 11.59 -6.33 -19.89
CA GLU A 108 10.91 -6.90 -21.07
C GLU A 108 11.53 -8.22 -21.56
N LYS A 109 12.86 -8.37 -21.43
CA LYS A 109 13.57 -9.59 -21.83
C LYS A 109 13.23 -10.80 -20.94
N HIS A 110 12.94 -10.57 -19.67
CA HIS A 110 12.82 -11.65 -18.68
C HIS A 110 11.43 -11.76 -18.03
N VAL A 111 10.62 -10.73 -18.14
CA VAL A 111 9.27 -10.66 -17.58
C VAL A 111 8.29 -10.43 -18.73
N HIS A 112 7.57 -11.49 -19.10
CA HIS A 112 6.54 -11.43 -20.15
C HIS A 112 5.23 -10.85 -19.59
N GLY A 113 5.25 -9.57 -19.20
CA GLY A 113 4.11 -8.82 -18.69
C GLY A 113 4.06 -8.64 -17.17
N LEU A 114 3.47 -7.55 -16.70
CA LEU A 114 3.42 -7.16 -15.28
C LEU A 114 2.70 -8.19 -14.39
N ASN A 115 1.84 -9.02 -14.98
CA ASN A 115 1.08 -10.06 -14.28
C ASN A 115 1.95 -11.25 -13.82
N ASN A 116 3.13 -11.42 -14.44
CA ASN A 116 4.04 -12.52 -14.15
C ASN A 116 5.12 -12.15 -13.11
N VAL A 117 4.96 -11.02 -12.42
CA VAL A 117 5.97 -10.54 -11.47
C VAL A 117 5.77 -11.16 -10.10
N SER A 118 6.58 -12.17 -9.79
CA SER A 118 6.80 -12.61 -8.40
C SER A 118 7.73 -11.64 -7.66
N TRP A 119 7.59 -11.57 -6.32
CA TRP A 119 8.50 -10.82 -5.44
C TRP A 119 9.96 -11.28 -5.55
N GLU A 120 10.19 -12.49 -6.03
CA GLU A 120 11.48 -13.20 -6.01
C GLU A 120 12.29 -13.04 -7.31
N HIS A 121 11.79 -12.33 -8.32
CA HIS A 121 12.61 -12.08 -9.50
C HIS A 121 13.86 -11.29 -9.11
N GLU A 122 15.01 -11.96 -9.12
CA GLU A 122 16.35 -11.43 -8.82
C GLU A 122 16.67 -10.14 -9.61
N LEU A 123 16.00 -9.95 -10.74
CA LEU A 123 16.06 -8.77 -11.60
C LEU A 123 15.59 -7.48 -10.92
N CYS A 124 14.59 -7.58 -10.05
CA CYS A 124 13.95 -6.46 -9.36
C CYS A 124 14.19 -6.49 -7.84
N ASN A 125 15.15 -7.31 -7.40
CA ASN A 125 15.47 -7.47 -5.98
C ASN A 125 16.01 -6.16 -5.38
N TYR A 126 15.60 -5.91 -4.13
CA TYR A 126 15.77 -4.71 -3.29
C TYR A 126 17.21 -4.28 -3.03
N LYS A 127 18.21 -5.09 -3.40
CA LYS A 127 19.64 -4.79 -3.23
C LYS A 127 20.20 -3.81 -4.28
N ARG A 128 19.34 -3.08 -5.01
CA ARG A 128 19.76 -2.17 -6.10
C ARG A 128 19.34 -0.72 -5.86
N ASN A 129 20.12 0.20 -6.42
CA ASN A 129 20.18 1.66 -6.15
C ASN A 129 18.86 2.47 -6.20
N TYR A 130 17.74 1.88 -6.63
CA TYR A 130 16.44 2.55 -6.74
C TYR A 130 15.50 2.33 -5.54
N ARG A 131 15.89 1.52 -4.55
CA ARG A 131 15.20 1.47 -3.25
C ARG A 131 15.98 2.30 -2.23
N LYS A 132 15.30 3.21 -1.55
CA LYS A 132 15.87 4.14 -0.56
C LYS A 132 15.21 3.92 0.81
N SER A 133 16.00 3.99 1.87
CA SER A 133 15.58 3.73 3.25
C SER A 133 15.09 4.97 3.99
N SER A 134 15.05 6.13 3.33
CA SER A 134 14.52 7.36 3.90
C SER A 134 14.02 8.30 2.80
N LEU A 135 13.12 9.22 3.15
CA LEU A 135 12.69 10.28 2.24
C LEU A 135 13.88 11.15 1.80
N LYS A 136 14.83 11.41 2.70
CA LYS A 136 16.04 12.19 2.39
C LYS A 136 16.87 11.52 1.29
N ASP A 137 17.13 10.22 1.41
CA ASP A 137 17.90 9.48 0.41
C ASP A 137 17.15 9.37 -0.93
N ALA A 138 15.82 9.34 -0.89
CA ALA A 138 14.98 9.41 -2.07
C ALA A 138 15.16 10.77 -2.77
N LEU A 139 15.00 11.87 -2.04
CA LEU A 139 15.15 13.23 -2.58
C LEU A 139 16.54 13.50 -3.18
N ILE A 140 17.61 13.04 -2.52
CA ILE A 140 18.99 13.18 -3.02
C ILE A 140 19.17 12.47 -4.37
N SER A 141 18.40 11.42 -4.65
CA SER A 141 18.49 10.67 -5.90
C SER A 141 17.64 11.23 -7.05
N LEU A 142 16.97 12.36 -6.83
CA LEU A 142 16.03 12.98 -7.78
C LEU A 142 16.50 14.38 -8.20
N GLY A 143 15.90 14.92 -9.25
CA GLY A 143 16.14 16.28 -9.72
C GLY A 143 15.28 17.31 -8.97
N SER A 144 15.28 18.56 -9.45
CA SER A 144 14.46 19.63 -8.91
C SER A 144 12.97 19.31 -9.05
N GLN A 145 12.18 19.60 -8.00
CA GLN A 145 10.71 19.44 -7.97
C GLN A 145 10.22 18.02 -8.34
N PRO A 146 10.60 16.98 -7.56
CA PRO A 146 10.17 15.62 -7.83
C PRO A 146 8.69 15.39 -7.55
N VAL A 147 8.08 14.45 -8.28
CA VAL A 147 6.75 13.92 -7.95
C VAL A 147 6.93 12.80 -6.92
N ILE A 148 6.35 12.99 -5.73
CA ILE A 148 6.39 12.01 -4.65
C ILE A 148 4.97 11.66 -4.27
N PHE A 149 4.64 10.37 -4.31
CA PHE A 149 3.28 9.92 -4.03
C PHE A 149 3.26 8.65 -3.19
N ALA A 150 2.18 8.45 -2.45
CA ALA A 150 1.86 7.19 -1.81
C ALA A 150 0.52 6.70 -2.36
N VAL A 151 0.40 5.38 -2.54
CA VAL A 151 -0.88 4.74 -2.79
C VAL A 151 -1.41 4.30 -1.45
N ILE A 152 -2.67 4.63 -1.17
CA ILE A 152 -3.41 4.18 0.01
C ILE A 152 -4.54 3.24 -0.42
N ARG A 153 -5.02 2.42 0.52
CA ARG A 153 -6.14 1.50 0.33
C ARG A 153 -7.09 1.62 1.51
N ASN A 154 -8.35 1.21 1.36
CA ASN A 154 -9.22 1.03 2.51
C ASN A 154 -8.50 0.16 3.58
N PRO A 155 -8.41 0.61 4.85
CA PRO A 155 -7.68 -0.11 5.90
C PRO A 155 -8.19 -1.54 6.15
N LEU A 156 -9.51 -1.75 6.07
CA LEU A 156 -10.13 -3.06 6.28
C LEU A 156 -9.79 -4.01 5.12
N ASP A 157 -9.91 -3.56 3.87
CA ASP A 157 -9.54 -4.37 2.71
C ASP A 157 -8.05 -4.73 2.70
N ARG A 158 -7.20 -3.78 3.11
CA ARG A 158 -5.76 -4.02 3.26
C ARG A 158 -5.52 -5.10 4.31
N PHE A 159 -6.18 -5.00 5.46
CA PHE A 159 -6.07 -5.97 6.55
C PHE A 159 -6.53 -7.36 6.10
N LEU A 160 -7.71 -7.48 5.50
CA LEU A 160 -8.25 -8.76 5.02
C LEU A 160 -7.35 -9.37 3.94
N SER A 161 -6.87 -8.57 2.99
CA SER A 161 -5.91 -9.00 1.98
C SER A 161 -4.58 -9.47 2.59
N GLY A 162 -4.14 -8.83 3.67
CA GLY A 162 -3.01 -9.27 4.48
C GLY A 162 -3.25 -10.61 5.12
N PHE A 163 -4.38 -10.77 5.83
CA PHE A 163 -4.72 -11.96 6.60
C PHE A 163 -4.89 -13.18 5.70
N VAL A 164 -5.61 -13.03 4.59
CA VAL A 164 -5.80 -14.12 3.63
C VAL A 164 -4.47 -14.54 3.01
N ASP A 165 -3.63 -13.60 2.57
CA ASP A 165 -2.34 -13.95 2.00
C ASP A 165 -1.40 -14.59 3.03
N LYS A 166 -1.23 -13.96 4.19
CA LYS A 166 -0.19 -14.31 5.17
C LYS A 166 -0.57 -15.42 6.14
N CYS A 167 -1.84 -15.52 6.52
CA CYS A 167 -2.32 -16.50 7.50
C CYS A 167 -3.03 -17.68 6.83
N MET A 168 -3.84 -17.43 5.79
CA MET A 168 -4.63 -18.48 5.18
C MET A 168 -3.87 -19.26 4.10
N ILE A 169 -3.24 -18.54 3.18
CA ILE A 169 -2.59 -19.08 1.98
C ILE A 169 -1.13 -19.46 2.26
N GLU A 170 -0.34 -18.54 2.79
CA GLU A 170 1.08 -18.77 3.02
C GLU A 170 1.31 -19.89 4.06
N GLN A 171 2.33 -20.71 3.80
CA GLN A 171 2.73 -21.82 4.66
C GLN A 171 4.07 -21.48 5.31
N ARG A 172 4.01 -21.06 6.59
CA ARG A 172 5.18 -20.83 7.44
C ARG A 172 4.97 -21.55 8.78
N PRO A 173 6.04 -22.04 9.43
CA PRO A 173 5.95 -22.48 10.82
C PRO A 173 5.47 -21.33 11.70
N ASN A 174 4.69 -21.64 12.73
CA ASN A 174 4.17 -20.66 13.71
C ASN A 174 3.50 -19.43 13.08
N LYS A 175 2.80 -19.61 11.95
CA LYS A 175 2.26 -18.47 11.22
C LYS A 175 1.23 -17.69 12.02
N CYS A 176 1.23 -16.39 11.79
CA CYS A 176 0.33 -15.42 12.38
C CYS A 176 0.31 -15.50 13.91
N PHE A 177 1.51 -15.38 14.50
CA PHE A 177 1.74 -15.41 15.95
C PHE A 177 1.31 -16.73 16.62
N GLY A 178 1.36 -17.84 15.88
CA GLY A 178 0.88 -19.14 16.36
C GLY A 178 -0.65 -19.31 16.34
N CYS A 179 -1.41 -18.32 15.87
CA CYS A 179 -2.87 -18.40 15.75
C CYS A 179 -3.35 -19.19 14.52
N GLU A 180 -2.42 -19.58 13.64
CA GLU A 180 -2.70 -20.28 12.37
C GLU A 180 -3.69 -19.54 11.46
N ARG A 181 -4.98 -19.86 11.59
CA ARG A 181 -6.10 -19.32 10.79
C ARG A 181 -7.18 -18.65 11.65
N ASP A 182 -6.99 -18.60 12.97
CA ASP A 182 -7.93 -17.95 13.87
C ASP A 182 -7.75 -16.44 13.82
N LEU A 183 -8.73 -15.75 13.23
CA LEU A 183 -8.72 -14.30 13.08
C LEU A 183 -8.82 -13.58 14.43
N LYS A 184 -9.55 -14.11 15.39
CA LYS A 184 -9.75 -13.47 16.70
C LYS A 184 -8.45 -13.52 17.51
N CYS A 185 -7.82 -14.69 17.57
CA CYS A 185 -6.49 -14.86 18.16
C CYS A 185 -5.50 -13.88 17.50
N PHE A 186 -5.45 -13.87 16.16
CA PHE A 186 -4.52 -13.01 15.43
C PHE A 186 -4.73 -11.52 15.74
N LEU A 187 -5.97 -11.06 15.83
CA LEU A 187 -6.28 -9.67 16.16
C LEU A 187 -5.81 -9.28 17.57
N VAL A 188 -5.93 -10.18 18.54
CA VAL A 188 -5.44 -9.95 19.92
C VAL A 188 -3.92 -9.84 19.92
N GLU A 189 -3.22 -10.83 19.36
CA GLU A 189 -1.75 -10.85 19.31
C GLU A 189 -1.19 -9.65 18.53
N LEU A 190 -1.80 -9.32 17.38
CA LEU A 190 -1.40 -8.14 16.60
C LEU A 190 -1.59 -6.85 17.39
N LYS A 191 -2.69 -6.71 18.13
CA LYS A 191 -2.96 -5.51 18.95
C LYS A 191 -1.87 -5.36 20.02
N GLU A 192 -1.63 -6.40 20.81
CA GLU A 192 -0.62 -6.39 21.88
C GLU A 192 0.78 -6.08 21.33
N LEU A 193 1.14 -6.68 20.18
CA LEU A 193 2.39 -6.42 19.50
C LEU A 193 2.53 -4.95 19.05
N LEU A 194 1.48 -4.37 18.46
CA LEU A 194 1.54 -2.98 17.99
C LEU A 194 1.59 -1.98 19.17
N PHE A 195 0.87 -2.24 20.26
CA PHE A 195 0.95 -1.40 21.47
C PHE A 195 2.33 -1.50 22.14
N SER A 196 2.88 -2.70 22.26
CA SER A 196 4.23 -2.87 22.82
C SER A 196 5.30 -2.18 21.98
N TYR A 197 5.22 -2.28 20.65
CA TYR A 197 6.12 -1.55 19.75
C TYR A 197 5.97 -0.04 19.89
N GLN A 198 4.74 0.45 20.02
CA GLN A 198 4.49 1.88 20.19
C GLN A 198 5.07 2.40 21.51
N ALA A 199 4.98 1.61 22.59
CA ALA A 199 5.51 1.96 23.89
C ALA A 199 7.06 1.98 23.91
N ASP A 200 7.69 1.01 23.24
CA ASP A 200 9.15 0.97 23.08
C ASP A 200 9.57 0.49 21.68
N PRO A 201 9.74 1.41 20.72
CA PRO A 201 10.17 1.07 19.36
C PRO A 201 11.59 0.51 19.25
N ASN A 202 12.41 0.67 20.31
CA ASN A 202 13.79 0.18 20.36
C ASN A 202 13.89 -1.18 21.04
N ASN A 203 12.76 -1.75 21.47
CA ASN A 203 12.74 -3.03 22.14
C ASN A 203 13.30 -4.13 21.22
N LYS A 204 14.42 -4.72 21.63
CA LYS A 204 15.13 -5.76 20.88
C LYS A 204 14.48 -7.15 20.98
N THR A 205 13.35 -7.29 21.66
CA THR A 205 12.68 -8.59 21.85
C THR A 205 11.79 -9.00 20.69
N LEU A 206 11.59 -8.14 19.68
CA LEU A 206 10.79 -8.50 18.50
C LEU A 206 11.49 -9.60 17.69
N SER A 207 10.78 -10.69 17.43
CA SER A 207 11.27 -11.74 16.54
C SER A 207 11.21 -11.30 15.06
N ASP A 208 11.94 -12.00 14.20
CA ASP A 208 11.87 -11.77 12.75
C ASP A 208 10.46 -12.00 12.20
N ASP A 209 9.71 -12.94 12.79
CA ASP A 209 8.32 -13.21 12.42
C ASP A 209 7.39 -12.07 12.88
N ASP A 210 7.63 -11.47 14.05
CA ASP A 210 6.86 -10.31 14.53
C ASP A 210 7.01 -9.14 13.56
N ILE A 211 8.26 -8.82 13.21
CA ILE A 211 8.59 -7.77 12.25
C ILE A 211 7.98 -8.10 10.88
N TYR A 212 8.02 -9.36 10.45
CA TYR A 212 7.42 -9.81 9.20
C TYR A 212 5.92 -9.54 9.15
N TYR A 213 5.16 -9.91 10.18
CA TYR A 213 3.72 -9.64 10.21
C TYR A 213 3.43 -8.15 10.39
N MET A 214 4.16 -7.44 11.24
CA MET A 214 4.01 -5.98 11.35
C MET A 214 4.19 -5.28 9.99
N HIS A 215 5.11 -5.74 9.13
CA HIS A 215 5.24 -5.21 7.77
C HIS A 215 3.97 -5.29 6.93
N HIS A 216 3.08 -6.25 7.19
CA HIS A 216 1.85 -6.43 6.41
C HIS A 216 0.60 -5.83 7.08
N PHE A 217 0.64 -5.64 8.40
CA PHE A 217 -0.54 -5.29 9.19
C PHE A 217 -0.45 -3.98 9.96
N ALA A 218 0.74 -3.43 10.21
CA ALA A 218 0.89 -2.14 10.87
C ALA A 218 0.09 -1.05 10.13
N PRO A 219 -0.48 -0.05 10.84
CA PRO A 219 -1.24 1.03 10.21
C PRO A 219 -0.46 1.71 9.09
N MET A 220 -1.13 2.04 7.98
CA MET A 220 -0.46 2.66 6.82
C MET A 220 0.21 4.00 7.17
N SER A 221 -0.32 4.73 8.16
CA SER A 221 0.27 5.96 8.66
C SER A 221 1.65 5.75 9.32
N TRP A 222 1.99 4.55 9.75
CA TRP A 222 3.29 4.24 10.38
C TRP A 222 4.45 4.13 9.38
N TYR A 223 4.13 4.12 8.08
CA TYR A 223 5.10 4.13 6.97
C TYR A 223 5.44 5.53 6.48
N ILE A 224 4.70 6.53 6.98
CA ILE A 224 4.86 7.94 6.59
C ILE A 224 5.30 8.70 7.83
N TYR A 225 6.50 9.25 7.77
CA TYR A 225 6.98 10.14 8.81
C TYR A 225 6.40 11.54 8.59
N LYS A 226 5.66 12.06 9.57
CA LYS A 226 5.29 13.47 9.60
C LYS A 226 6.55 14.30 9.88
N GLN A 227 7.13 14.91 8.84
CA GLN A 227 8.23 15.85 9.10
C GLN A 227 7.70 17.10 9.82
N PRO A 228 8.44 17.66 10.80
CA PRO A 228 8.06 18.88 11.50
C PRO A 228 7.85 20.10 10.60
N SER A 229 8.38 20.10 9.38
CA SER A 229 8.33 21.23 8.43
C SER A 229 7.05 21.33 7.60
N TRP A 230 6.12 20.36 7.70
CA TRP A 230 4.84 20.42 6.96
C TRP A 230 3.78 21.34 7.62
N THR A 231 4.16 22.19 8.57
CA THR A 231 3.23 23.06 9.31
C THR A 231 3.48 24.56 9.19
N SER A 232 4.26 25.04 8.22
CA SER A 232 4.31 26.48 7.95
C SER A 232 4.91 26.76 6.58
N GLU A 233 4.22 27.63 5.83
CA GLU A 233 4.49 28.12 4.46
C GLU A 233 3.74 27.40 3.34
N VAL A 234 2.41 27.56 3.34
CA VAL A 234 1.65 28.10 2.20
C VAL A 234 0.60 29.07 2.76
#